data_AF-A0A4R4PKI2-F1
#
_entry.id   AF-A0A4R4PKI2-F1
#
_cell.length_a   1.000
_cell.length_b   1.000
_cell.length_c   1.000
_cell.angle_alpha   90.00
_cell.angle_beta   90.00
_cell.angle_gamma   90.00
#
_symmetry.space_group_name_H-M   'P 1'
#
loop_
_entity.id
_entity.type
_entity.pdbx_description
1 polymer ?
#
loop_
_entity_poly.entity_id
_entity_poly.type
_entity_poly.pdbx_seq_one_letter_code
_entity_poly.pdbx_strand_id
1 'polypeptide(L)'
;MGSDTTVIRDGENAALNNGGWIGFDYEAPLGVDMFYTATFTRTGNPETVTTNSATIRLEAKGYGRAWISNAVDPASAILAWVDGLDEIERPAEVGVFDMVGRTLPVVVTGTRGSRRGEVRINTETLDDRDALWGLLENGDVLLLRTTREFGVGNLYLVVQKATEARVTRLGMFPKRRFSLEFVETSSPIGRLVSGRDNTWQQVLTGAADWQAVKTQRATWLDVYRTPFAVG
;
A
#
# COMPACT_ATOMS: atom_id res chain seq x y z
N MET A 1 29.97 1.68 -9.21
CA MET A 1 29.00 1.95 -8.13
C MET A 1 27.66 1.55 -8.68
N GLY A 2 27.17 0.37 -8.30
CA GLY A 2 25.89 -0.14 -8.78
C GLY A 2 24.78 0.78 -8.29
N SER A 3 24.02 1.36 -9.20
CA SER A 3 22.77 2.03 -8.86
C SER A 3 21.82 0.95 -8.35
N ASP A 4 21.70 0.85 -7.03
CA ASP A 4 20.62 0.10 -6.36
C ASP A 4 19.30 0.70 -6.83
N THR A 5 18.81 0.15 -7.95
CA THR A 5 17.53 0.52 -8.52
C THR A 5 16.54 -0.27 -7.69
N THR A 6 16.03 0.34 -6.63
CA THR A 6 14.97 -0.27 -5.82
C THR A 6 13.80 -0.47 -6.77
N VAL A 7 13.53 -1.72 -7.14
CA VAL A 7 12.40 -2.08 -7.98
C VAL A 7 11.14 -1.69 -7.22
N ILE A 8 10.44 -0.67 -7.70
CA ILE A 8 9.10 -0.35 -7.24
C ILE A 8 8.23 -1.56 -7.63
N ARG A 9 7.56 -2.17 -6.65
CA ARG A 9 6.76 -3.39 -6.80
C ARG A 9 5.44 -3.09 -7.51
N ASP A 10 5.52 -2.65 -8.76
CA ASP A 10 4.37 -2.67 -9.69
C ASP A 10 4.83 -2.60 -11.16
N GLY A 11 6.00 -3.19 -11.45
CA GLY A 11 6.47 -3.39 -12.82
C GLY A 11 5.54 -4.35 -13.58
N GLU A 12 4.51 -3.81 -14.23
CA GLU A 12 3.59 -4.59 -15.05
C GLU A 12 4.18 -4.81 -16.45
N ASN A 13 4.31 -6.08 -16.83
CA ASN A 13 4.53 -6.43 -18.23
C ASN A 13 3.24 -6.17 -18.98
N ALA A 14 3.26 -5.23 -19.91
CA ALA A 14 2.10 -4.84 -20.68
C ALA A 14 2.34 -4.96 -22.19
N ALA A 15 1.31 -5.45 -22.89
CA ALA A 15 1.23 -5.28 -24.33
C ALA A 15 0.64 -3.90 -24.63
N LEU A 16 1.29 -3.15 -25.51
CA LEU A 16 0.76 -1.89 -26.01
C LEU A 16 -0.51 -2.17 -26.82
N ASN A 17 -1.63 -1.56 -26.43
CA ASN A 17 -2.85 -1.55 -27.22
C ASN A 17 -2.92 -0.23 -27.97
N ASN A 18 -2.99 -0.28 -29.30
CA ASN A 18 -2.99 0.91 -30.16
C ASN A 18 -1.83 1.90 -29.87
N GLY A 19 -0.64 1.37 -29.53
CA GLY A 19 0.55 2.17 -29.24
C GLY A 19 0.61 2.78 -27.84
N GLY A 20 -0.35 2.50 -26.96
CA GLY A 20 -0.40 3.02 -25.59
C GLY A 20 -0.61 1.95 -24.53
N TRP A 21 -0.27 2.29 -23.30
CA TRP A 21 -0.60 1.52 -22.09
C TRP A 21 -0.83 2.48 -20.92
N ILE A 22 -1.75 2.12 -20.03
CA ILE A 22 -2.06 2.84 -18.80
C ILE A 22 -1.90 1.85 -17.65
N GLY A 23 -1.14 2.24 -16.63
CA GLY A 23 -0.99 1.51 -15.37
C GLY A 23 -1.18 2.43 -14.18
N PHE A 24 -1.39 1.81 -13.02
CA PHE A 24 -1.60 2.50 -11.75
C PHE A 24 -0.62 1.95 -10.73
N ASP A 25 0.10 2.83 -10.04
CA ASP A 25 0.91 2.49 -8.88
C ASP A 25 0.13 2.90 -7.63
N TYR A 26 -0.44 1.90 -6.96
CA TYR A 26 -1.19 2.11 -5.72
C TYR A 26 -0.28 2.23 -4.48
N GLU A 27 1.00 1.93 -4.63
CA GLU A 27 2.02 1.95 -3.58
C GLU A 27 2.96 3.18 -3.71
N ALA A 28 2.67 4.11 -4.61
CA ALA A 28 3.52 5.28 -4.83
C ALA A 28 3.80 6.05 -3.52
N PRO A 29 5.08 6.36 -3.19
CA PRO A 29 5.43 6.99 -1.93
C PRO A 29 4.98 8.46 -1.86
N LEU A 30 4.56 8.90 -0.68
CA LEU A 30 4.08 10.27 -0.47
C LEU A 30 5.21 11.20 -0.02
N GLY A 31 5.28 12.40 -0.61
CA GLY A 31 6.24 13.45 -0.27
C GLY A 31 7.66 13.19 -0.80
N VAL A 32 7.83 12.23 -1.72
CA VAL A 32 9.12 11.85 -2.30
C VAL A 32 9.10 12.09 -3.81
N ASP A 33 10.18 12.69 -4.31
CA ASP A 33 10.41 12.84 -5.75
C ASP A 33 10.67 11.46 -6.37
N MET A 34 9.84 11.10 -7.36
CA MET A 34 9.93 9.81 -8.06
C MET A 34 9.82 10.01 -9.57
N PHE A 35 10.25 9.02 -10.33
CA PHE A 35 10.04 8.95 -11.77
C PHE A 35 9.77 7.48 -12.16
N TYR A 36 9.09 7.29 -13.28
CA TYR A 36 8.81 5.96 -13.83
C TYR A 36 9.75 5.69 -15.00
N THR A 37 10.20 4.45 -15.10
CA THR A 37 11.00 3.97 -16.22
C THR A 37 10.20 2.93 -16.99
N ALA A 38 10.08 3.14 -18.30
CA ALA A 38 9.50 2.16 -19.21
C ALA A 38 10.62 1.55 -20.06
N THR A 39 10.67 0.22 -20.09
CA THR A 39 11.61 -0.55 -20.90
C THR A 39 10.84 -1.34 -21.94
N PHE A 40 11.11 -1.06 -23.20
CA PHE A 40 10.46 -1.71 -24.34
C PHE A 40 11.45 -2.63 -25.05
N THR A 41 11.04 -3.87 -25.30
CA THR A 41 11.77 -4.80 -26.16
C THR A 41 10.90 -5.14 -27.35
N ARG A 42 11.36 -4.81 -28.56
CA ARG A 42 10.60 -5.07 -29.79
C ARG A 42 10.71 -6.54 -30.20
N THR A 43 9.58 -7.19 -30.45
CA THR A 43 9.57 -8.55 -30.99
C THR A 43 10.13 -8.55 -32.42
N GLY A 44 11.16 -9.36 -32.67
CA GLY A 44 11.81 -9.49 -34.00
C GLY A 44 13.05 -8.63 -34.22
N ASN A 45 13.32 -7.63 -33.37
CA ASN A 45 14.60 -6.94 -33.30
C ASN A 45 14.87 -6.58 -31.82
N PRO A 46 15.79 -7.25 -31.12
CA PRO A 46 15.98 -7.13 -29.67
C PRO A 46 16.73 -5.84 -29.31
N GLU A 47 16.24 -4.70 -29.79
CA GLU A 47 16.63 -3.40 -29.28
C GLU A 47 15.78 -3.10 -28.05
N THR A 48 16.46 -2.94 -26.93
CA THR A 48 15.85 -2.51 -25.67
C THR A 48 15.92 -1.00 -25.59
N VAL A 49 14.78 -0.34 -25.64
CA VAL A 49 14.68 1.11 -25.48
C VAL A 49 14.15 1.41 -24.09
N THR A 50 14.88 2.24 -23.35
CA THR A 50 14.49 2.70 -22.01
C THR A 50 14.17 4.19 -22.05
N THR A 51 13.01 4.57 -21.51
CA THR A 51 12.59 5.96 -21.39
C THR A 51 12.14 6.26 -19.97
N ASN A 52 12.45 7.45 -19.47
CA ASN A 52 12.06 7.90 -18.14
C ASN A 52 10.99 8.99 -18.25
N SER A 53 10.07 9.02 -17.28
CA SER A 53 9.16 10.14 -17.09
C SER A 53 9.89 11.36 -16.54
N ALA A 54 9.21 12.51 -16.54
CA ALA A 54 9.59 13.61 -15.66
C ALA A 54 9.49 13.18 -14.19
N THR A 55 10.26 13.85 -13.33
CA THR A 55 10.12 13.70 -11.87
C THR A 55 8.76 14.23 -11.42
N ILE A 56 8.05 13.44 -10.63
CA ILE A 56 6.78 13.76 -10.01
C ILE A 56 6.89 13.59 -8.49
N ARG A 57 6.13 14.39 -7.75
CA ARG A 57 6.01 14.28 -6.30
C ARG A 57 4.54 14.28 -5.89
N LEU A 58 4.13 13.25 -5.16
CA LEU A 58 2.78 13.12 -4.64
C LEU A 58 2.73 13.72 -3.24
N GLU A 59 2.12 14.88 -3.06
CA GLU A 59 1.98 15.48 -1.73
C GLU A 59 0.91 14.77 -0.90
N ALA A 60 1.12 14.66 0.42
CA ALA A 60 0.01 14.36 1.30
C ALA A 60 -0.94 15.56 1.42
N LYS A 61 -2.21 15.29 1.75
CA LYS A 61 -3.24 16.31 1.94
C LYS A 61 -3.06 17.16 3.21
N GLY A 62 -1.81 17.43 3.63
CA GLY A 62 -1.45 18.24 4.79
C GLY A 62 -0.69 17.47 5.88
N TYR A 63 -0.22 18.21 6.89
CA TYR A 63 0.50 17.65 8.04
C TYR A 63 -0.35 16.62 8.79
N GLY A 64 0.28 15.52 9.20
CA GLY A 64 -0.39 14.47 9.96
C GLY A 64 -1.31 13.57 9.12
N ARG A 65 -1.45 13.79 7.81
CA ARG A 65 -2.32 12.97 6.95
C ARG A 65 -1.56 11.80 6.34
N ALA A 66 -2.17 10.63 6.38
CA ALA A 66 -1.72 9.40 5.75
C ALA A 66 -2.89 8.73 5.03
N TRP A 67 -2.60 7.80 4.13
CA TRP A 67 -3.62 6.95 3.52
C TRP A 67 -3.53 5.56 4.11
N ILE A 68 -4.65 5.01 4.58
CA ILE A 68 -4.76 3.61 4.97
C ILE A 68 -5.73 2.91 4.04
N SER A 69 -5.35 1.75 3.53
CA SER A 69 -6.18 0.94 2.64
C SER A 69 -5.95 -0.54 2.94
N ASN A 70 -6.85 -1.40 2.50
CA ASN A 70 -6.53 -2.81 2.31
C ASN A 70 -5.42 -2.90 1.25
N ALA A 71 -4.39 -3.72 1.50
CA ALA A 71 -3.32 -3.91 0.53
C ALA A 71 -3.87 -4.51 -0.78
N VAL A 72 -4.78 -5.49 -0.74
CA VAL A 72 -5.28 -6.13 -1.97
C VAL A 72 -6.42 -5.38 -2.66
N ASP A 73 -7.06 -4.43 -1.97
CA ASP A 73 -8.11 -3.56 -2.50
C ASP A 73 -7.75 -2.08 -2.30
N PRO A 74 -6.97 -1.49 -3.22
CA PRO A 74 -6.61 -0.07 -3.16
C PRO A 74 -7.82 0.88 -3.19
N ALA A 75 -8.98 0.44 -3.68
CA ALA A 75 -10.19 1.25 -3.74
C ALA A 75 -10.73 1.60 -2.35
N SER A 76 -10.42 0.76 -1.35
CA SER A 76 -10.78 0.91 0.05
C SER A 76 -10.00 2.02 0.79
N ALA A 77 -9.12 2.75 0.09
CA ALA A 77 -8.29 3.77 0.70
C ALA A 77 -9.10 4.90 1.35
N ILE A 78 -8.79 5.16 2.62
CA ILE A 78 -9.33 6.27 3.39
C ILE A 78 -8.21 7.22 3.82
N LEU A 79 -8.54 8.50 3.92
CA LEU A 79 -7.63 9.51 4.42
C LEU A 79 -7.63 9.48 5.96
N ALA A 80 -6.55 8.98 6.54
CA ALA A 80 -6.35 8.91 7.97
C ALA A 80 -5.60 10.15 8.47
N TRP A 81 -6.00 10.69 9.63
CA TRP A 81 -5.16 11.63 10.38
C TRP A 81 -4.38 10.87 11.44
N VAL A 82 -3.09 10.67 11.22
CA VAL A 82 -2.19 10.03 12.17
C VAL A 82 -1.75 11.06 13.22
N ASP A 83 -2.18 10.86 14.46
CA ASP A 83 -1.87 11.68 15.64
C ASP A 83 -0.46 11.37 16.17
N GLY A 84 -0.06 10.11 16.05
CA GLY A 84 1.22 9.62 16.55
C GLY A 84 1.51 8.20 16.09
N LEU A 85 2.79 7.90 16.01
CA LEU A 85 3.35 6.58 15.77
C LEU A 85 4.48 6.45 16.79
N ASP A 86 4.08 6.21 18.04
CA ASP A 86 4.86 6.62 19.21
C ASP A 86 6.03 5.68 19.50
N GLU A 87 5.73 4.39 19.68
CA GLU A 87 6.73 3.38 20.06
C GLU A 87 6.77 2.28 19.01
N ILE A 88 7.81 2.32 18.17
CA ILE A 88 8.13 1.24 17.25
C ILE A 88 9.22 0.38 17.86
N GLU A 89 8.86 -0.83 18.23
CA GLU A 89 9.79 -1.85 18.67
C GLU A 89 10.26 -2.72 17.51
N ARG A 90 11.51 -3.16 17.58
CA ARG A 90 12.07 -4.20 16.70
C ARG A 90 12.64 -5.31 17.58
N PRO A 91 11.82 -6.28 18.01
CA PRO A 91 12.29 -7.33 18.90
C PRO A 91 13.40 -8.14 18.21
N ALA A 92 14.43 -8.54 18.92
CA ALA A 92 15.35 -9.58 18.42
C ALA A 92 15.18 -10.84 19.25
N GLU A 93 15.35 -11.98 18.61
CA GLU A 93 15.54 -13.23 19.34
C GLU A 93 16.92 -13.20 20.00
N VAL A 94 16.97 -13.28 21.32
CA VAL A 94 18.23 -13.26 22.09
C VAL A 94 18.28 -14.48 22.99
N GLY A 95 19.29 -15.33 22.79
CA GLY A 95 19.64 -16.42 23.70
C GLY A 95 20.86 -16.04 24.52
N VAL A 96 20.78 -16.18 25.85
CA VAL A 96 21.91 -15.98 26.77
C VAL A 96 22.28 -17.35 27.33
N PHE A 97 23.53 -17.78 27.10
CA PHE A 97 24.03 -19.08 27.52
C PHE A 97 25.14 -18.90 28.55
N ASP A 98 24.87 -19.32 29.79
CA ASP A 98 25.87 -19.44 30.84
C ASP A 98 26.70 -20.71 30.62
N MET A 99 28.00 -20.55 30.35
CA MET A 99 28.92 -21.67 30.11
C MET A 99 29.75 -21.97 31.35
N VAL A 100 29.83 -23.24 31.71
CA VAL A 100 30.72 -23.71 32.79
C VAL A 100 32.16 -23.30 32.46
N GLY A 101 32.82 -22.62 33.40
CA GLY A 101 34.20 -22.15 33.24
C GLY A 101 34.34 -20.75 32.61
N ARG A 102 33.24 -20.05 32.31
CA ARG A 102 33.26 -18.63 31.92
C ARG A 102 32.60 -17.76 32.98
N THR A 103 33.20 -16.61 33.25
CA THR A 103 32.64 -15.58 34.13
C THR A 103 31.55 -14.76 33.43
N LEU A 104 31.57 -14.70 32.10
CA LEU A 104 30.61 -13.94 31.29
C LEU A 104 29.84 -14.87 30.34
N PRO A 105 28.51 -14.68 30.20
CA PRO A 105 27.69 -15.49 29.32
C PRO A 105 28.03 -15.25 27.85
N VAL A 106 27.69 -16.23 27.02
CA VAL A 106 27.65 -16.05 25.56
C VAL A 106 26.26 -15.60 25.17
N VAL A 107 26.16 -14.42 24.56
CA VAL A 107 24.90 -13.89 24.02
C VAL A 107 24.87 -14.18 22.52
N VAL A 108 23.86 -14.92 22.09
CA VAL A 108 23.53 -15.16 20.68
C VAL A 108 22.31 -14.31 20.35
N THR A 109 22.49 -13.35 19.45
CA THR A 109 21.40 -12.49 18.98
C THR A 109 21.05 -12.85 17.54
N GLY A 110 19.79 -13.15 17.28
CA GLY A 110 19.23 -13.19 15.94
C GLY A 110 19.10 -11.80 15.33
N THR A 111 18.64 -11.75 14.08
CA THR A 111 18.30 -10.49 13.41
C THR A 111 17.09 -9.84 14.10
N ARG A 112 17.06 -8.51 14.15
CA ARG A 112 15.88 -7.76 14.60
C ARG A 112 14.68 -8.14 13.72
N GLY A 113 13.60 -8.59 14.33
CA GLY A 113 12.33 -8.91 13.69
C GLY A 113 11.56 -7.67 13.24
N SER A 114 10.39 -7.90 12.65
CA SER A 114 9.51 -6.86 12.11
C SER A 114 9.16 -5.78 13.13
N ARG A 115 8.91 -4.56 12.66
CA ARG A 115 8.41 -3.48 13.52
C ARG A 115 7.08 -3.88 14.17
N ARG A 116 6.93 -3.56 15.44
CA ARG A 116 5.67 -3.66 16.18
C ARG A 116 5.44 -2.34 16.90
N GLY A 117 4.20 -1.95 17.10
CA GLY A 117 3.90 -0.71 17.79
C GLY A 117 2.44 -0.34 17.77
N GLU A 118 2.15 0.89 18.13
CA GLU A 118 0.82 1.47 18.07
C GLU A 118 0.80 2.64 17.09
N VAL A 119 -0.21 2.68 16.21
CA VAL A 119 -0.55 3.87 15.43
C VAL A 119 -1.85 4.47 15.93
N ARG A 120 -1.84 5.78 16.21
CA ARG A 120 -3.02 6.54 16.64
C ARG A 120 -3.61 7.30 15.47
N ILE A 121 -4.84 6.97 15.10
CA ILE A 121 -5.56 7.57 13.97
C ILE A 121 -6.79 8.31 14.47
N ASN A 122 -7.01 9.53 14.00
CA ASN A 122 -8.23 10.29 14.23
C ASN A 122 -9.11 10.26 12.98
N THR A 123 -10.40 10.00 13.16
CA THR A 123 -11.44 10.15 12.13
C THR A 123 -12.22 11.44 12.37
N GLU A 124 -12.66 12.10 11.29
CA GLU A 124 -13.36 13.39 11.40
C GLU A 124 -14.89 13.23 11.40
N THR A 125 -15.40 12.28 10.60
CA THR A 125 -16.83 11.98 10.47
C THR A 125 -17.18 10.58 10.99
N LEU A 126 -18.47 10.29 11.15
CA LEU A 126 -18.94 8.93 11.46
C LEU A 126 -18.77 7.99 10.27
N ASP A 127 -18.88 8.50 9.04
CA ASP A 127 -18.63 7.70 7.84
C ASP A 127 -17.15 7.28 7.76
N ASP A 128 -16.21 8.16 8.11
CA ASP A 128 -14.78 7.81 8.21
C ASP A 128 -14.54 6.76 9.30
N ARG A 129 -15.27 6.85 10.42
CA ARG A 129 -15.24 5.88 11.52
C ARG A 129 -15.71 4.50 11.03
N ASP A 130 -16.82 4.45 10.30
CA ASP A 130 -17.39 3.20 9.80
C ASP A 130 -16.53 2.60 8.69
N ALA A 131 -15.97 3.44 7.81
CA ALA A 131 -15.02 3.00 6.79
C ALA A 131 -13.74 2.41 7.40
N LEU A 132 -13.20 3.04 8.46
CA LEU A 132 -12.05 2.50 9.16
C LEU A 132 -12.38 1.17 9.86
N TRP A 133 -13.54 1.03 10.49
CA TRP A 133 -13.97 -0.27 11.02
C TRP A 133 -14.14 -1.32 9.93
N GLY A 134 -14.70 -0.96 8.77
CA GLY A 134 -14.82 -1.87 7.64
C GLY A 134 -13.46 -2.39 7.13
N LEU A 135 -12.40 -1.57 7.19
CA LEU A 135 -11.03 -2.02 6.91
C LEU A 135 -10.51 -3.01 7.95
N LEU A 136 -10.86 -2.79 9.23
CA LEU A 136 -10.34 -3.58 10.37
C LEU A 136 -11.07 -4.92 10.55
N GLU A 137 -12.34 -5.01 10.16
CA GLU A 137 -13.19 -6.21 10.35
C GLU A 137 -12.68 -7.45 9.61
N ASN A 138 -12.06 -7.26 8.44
CA ASN A 138 -11.57 -8.38 7.62
C ASN A 138 -10.26 -8.99 8.15
N GLY A 139 -9.51 -8.28 9.01
CA GLY A 139 -8.20 -8.73 9.50
C GLY A 139 -7.14 -8.86 8.41
N ASP A 140 -7.38 -8.27 7.24
CA ASP A 140 -6.45 -8.28 6.11
C ASP A 140 -5.19 -7.44 6.39
N VAL A 141 -4.16 -7.64 5.56
CA VAL A 141 -3.00 -6.77 5.56
C VAL A 141 -3.41 -5.40 5.06
N LEU A 142 -3.17 -4.38 5.88
CA LEU A 142 -3.40 -2.98 5.52
C LEU A 142 -2.10 -2.35 5.04
N LEU A 143 -2.23 -1.43 4.10
CA LEU A 143 -1.16 -0.56 3.64
C LEU A 143 -1.38 0.83 4.23
N LEU A 144 -0.46 1.27 5.09
CA LEU A 144 -0.36 2.64 5.59
C LEU A 144 0.71 3.39 4.79
N ARG A 145 0.28 4.34 3.97
CA ARG A 145 1.16 5.25 3.24
C ARG A 145 1.31 6.54 4.02
N THR A 146 2.47 6.73 4.62
CA THR A 146 2.82 7.97 5.31
C THR A 146 3.75 8.82 4.46
N THR A 147 3.80 10.11 4.75
CA THR A 147 4.87 10.95 4.22
C THR A 147 6.21 10.65 4.89
N ARG A 148 7.28 11.20 4.32
CA ARG A 148 8.65 11.05 4.85
C ARG A 148 8.80 11.55 6.29
N GLU A 149 8.04 12.58 6.69
CA GLU A 149 8.14 13.20 8.01
C GLU A 149 7.79 12.24 9.16
N PHE A 150 7.03 11.17 8.88
CA PHE A 150 6.73 10.12 9.85
C PHE A 150 7.89 9.12 10.05
N GLY A 151 8.93 9.14 9.22
CA GLY A 151 10.12 8.29 9.37
C GLY A 151 9.92 6.79 9.07
N VAL A 152 8.70 6.36 8.70
CA VAL A 152 8.37 4.96 8.41
C VAL A 152 8.11 4.66 6.93
N GLY A 153 7.59 5.64 6.19
CA GLY A 153 7.22 5.48 4.77
C GLY A 153 6.00 4.58 4.60
N ASN A 154 5.99 3.77 3.54
CA ASN A 154 4.93 2.79 3.34
C ASN A 154 5.11 1.59 4.27
N LEU A 155 4.06 1.26 5.00
CA LEU A 155 4.04 0.20 6.01
C LEU A 155 2.92 -0.79 5.70
N TYR A 156 3.28 -2.04 5.46
CA TYR A 156 2.33 -3.16 5.46
C TYR A 156 2.16 -3.64 6.88
N LEU A 157 0.93 -3.63 7.38
CA LEU A 157 0.67 -3.94 8.78
C LEU A 157 -0.56 -4.83 8.94
N VAL A 158 -0.52 -5.69 9.94
CA VAL A 158 -1.70 -6.40 10.46
C VAL A 158 -2.02 -5.80 11.81
N VAL A 159 -3.27 -5.39 11.99
CA VAL A 159 -3.76 -4.86 13.26
C VAL A 159 -4.12 -6.02 14.18
N GLN A 160 -3.46 -6.10 15.33
CA GLN A 160 -3.71 -7.11 16.37
C GLN A 160 -4.88 -6.70 17.27
N LYS A 161 -4.96 -5.41 17.56
CA LYS A 161 -5.99 -4.85 18.42
C LYS A 161 -6.31 -3.43 17.99
N ALA A 162 -7.60 -3.15 17.87
CA ALA A 162 -8.12 -1.82 17.59
C ALA A 162 -8.98 -1.34 18.76
N THR A 163 -8.70 -0.13 19.26
CA THR A 163 -9.49 0.49 20.32
C THR A 163 -10.04 1.81 19.82
N GLU A 164 -11.38 1.98 19.86
CA GLU A 164 -12.05 3.25 19.55
C GLU A 164 -12.30 4.04 20.84
N ALA A 165 -11.91 5.31 20.85
CA ALA A 165 -12.19 6.27 21.91
C ALA A 165 -12.78 7.55 21.34
N ARG A 166 -13.56 8.27 22.17
CA ARG A 166 -14.00 9.62 21.81
C ARG A 166 -12.87 10.60 22.09
N VAL A 167 -12.69 11.57 21.17
CA VAL A 167 -11.71 12.66 21.37
C VAL A 167 -12.17 13.61 22.49
N THR A 168 -13.49 13.75 22.67
CA THR A 168 -14.13 14.60 23.67
C THR A 168 -15.12 13.78 24.48
N ARG A 169 -15.43 14.21 25.71
CA ARG A 169 -16.41 13.54 26.59
C ARG A 169 -17.85 13.66 26.07
N LEU A 170 -18.12 14.57 25.15
CA LEU A 170 -19.45 14.84 24.63
C LEU A 170 -19.80 13.84 23.51
N GLY A 171 -20.87 13.07 23.71
CA GLY A 171 -21.25 11.96 22.82
C GLY A 171 -21.66 12.36 21.40
N MET A 172 -22.07 13.62 21.20
CA MET A 172 -22.54 14.13 19.90
C MET A 172 -21.43 14.43 18.89
N PHE A 173 -20.18 14.57 19.33
CA PHE A 173 -19.10 14.88 18.39
C PHE A 173 -18.77 13.64 17.55
N PRO A 174 -18.67 13.76 16.21
CA PRO A 174 -18.44 12.62 15.34
C PRO A 174 -17.00 12.10 15.42
N LYS A 175 -16.03 12.95 15.81
CA LYS A 175 -14.62 12.58 15.85
C LYS A 175 -14.33 11.39 16.75
N ARG A 176 -13.52 10.45 16.27
CA ARG A 176 -13.00 9.31 17.05
C ARG A 176 -11.50 9.24 16.95
N ARG A 177 -10.90 8.72 18.02
CA ARG A 177 -9.50 8.32 18.06
C ARG A 177 -9.45 6.79 18.09
N PHE A 178 -8.64 6.24 17.22
CA PHE A 178 -8.33 4.83 17.12
C PHE A 178 -6.89 4.59 17.55
N SER A 179 -6.70 3.65 18.46
CA SER A 179 -5.40 3.09 18.81
C SER A 179 -5.29 1.70 18.19
N LEU A 180 -4.38 1.55 17.23
CA LEU A 180 -4.19 0.31 16.48
C LEU A 180 -2.82 -0.29 16.81
N GLU A 181 -2.82 -1.36 17.59
CA GLU A 181 -1.62 -2.17 17.84
C GLU A 181 -1.35 -3.00 16.58
N PHE A 182 -0.14 -2.89 16.02
CA PHE A 182 0.20 -3.48 14.74
C PHE A 182 1.49 -4.31 14.78
N VAL A 183 1.58 -5.24 13.83
CA VAL A 183 2.81 -5.93 13.45
C VAL A 183 3.07 -5.67 11.96
N GLU A 184 4.24 -5.14 11.64
CA GLU A 184 4.69 -4.98 10.25
C GLU A 184 4.88 -6.35 9.60
N THR A 185 4.32 -6.50 8.40
CA THR A 185 4.39 -7.73 7.62
C THR A 185 4.92 -7.44 6.22
N SER A 186 5.19 -8.48 5.44
CA SER A 186 5.37 -8.30 4.00
C SER A 186 4.05 -7.98 3.33
N SER A 187 4.10 -7.26 2.21
CA SER A 187 2.95 -7.14 1.31
C SER A 187 2.37 -8.53 0.97
N PRO A 188 1.04 -8.68 0.90
CA PRO A 188 0.42 -9.93 0.48
C PRO A 188 0.94 -10.42 -0.86
N ILE A 189 1.03 -11.74 -1.02
CA ILE A 189 1.43 -12.35 -2.28
C ILE A 189 0.20 -12.40 -3.19
N GLY A 190 0.10 -11.45 -4.13
CA GLY A 190 -1.01 -11.39 -5.07
C GLY A 190 -1.06 -10.03 -5.76
N ARG A 191 -1.48 -9.99 -7.03
CA ARG A 191 -1.66 -8.74 -7.78
C ARG A 191 -2.69 -7.86 -7.05
N LEU A 192 -2.34 -6.61 -6.79
CA LEU A 192 -3.24 -5.59 -6.25
C LEU A 192 -4.39 -5.41 -7.24
N VAL A 193 -5.62 -5.61 -6.78
CA VAL A 193 -6.81 -5.54 -7.61
C VAL A 193 -7.58 -4.31 -7.17
N SER A 194 -7.52 -3.24 -7.95
CA SER A 194 -8.47 -2.15 -7.82
C SER A 194 -9.44 -2.19 -9.00
N GLY A 195 -10.69 -2.58 -8.74
CA GLY A 195 -11.75 -2.58 -9.75
C GLY A 195 -12.56 -1.29 -9.80
N ARG A 196 -12.18 -0.26 -9.03
CA ARG A 196 -12.99 0.97 -8.88
C ARG A 196 -13.01 1.82 -10.14
N ASP A 197 -11.94 1.77 -10.93
CA ASP A 197 -11.78 2.58 -12.14
C ASP A 197 -12.20 1.84 -13.41
N ASN A 198 -12.97 0.74 -13.30
CA ASN A 198 -13.61 0.09 -14.44
C ASN A 198 -15.13 0.19 -14.38
N THR A 199 -15.64 1.39 -14.64
CA THR A 199 -17.07 1.67 -14.71
C THR A 199 -17.70 1.04 -15.95
N TRP A 200 -19.01 0.80 -15.91
CA TRP A 200 -19.76 0.35 -17.10
C TRP A 200 -19.66 1.31 -18.28
N GLN A 201 -19.47 2.62 -18.02
CA GLN A 201 -19.22 3.59 -19.07
C GLN A 201 -17.88 3.34 -19.75
N GLN A 202 -16.82 3.02 -18.99
CA GLN A 202 -15.51 2.67 -19.56
C GLN A 202 -15.55 1.35 -20.33
N VAL A 203 -16.29 0.35 -19.85
CA VAL A 203 -16.54 -0.89 -20.60
C VAL A 203 -17.22 -0.59 -21.93
N LEU A 204 -18.24 0.27 -21.91
CA LEU A 204 -18.99 0.66 -23.11
C LEU A 204 -18.13 1.45 -24.11
N THR A 205 -17.21 2.30 -23.63
CA THR A 205 -16.34 3.09 -24.52
C THR A 205 -15.12 2.31 -25.00
N GLY A 206 -14.59 1.37 -24.20
CA GLY A 206 -13.38 0.61 -24.51
C GLY A 206 -13.62 -0.70 -25.26
N ALA A 207 -14.88 -1.16 -25.34
CA ALA A 207 -15.27 -2.31 -26.13
C ALA A 207 -16.55 -2.01 -26.93
N ALA A 208 -16.48 -2.21 -28.25
CA ALA A 208 -17.60 -1.90 -29.16
C ALA A 208 -18.85 -2.75 -28.88
N ASP A 209 -18.67 -3.97 -28.38
CA ASP A 209 -19.75 -4.88 -28.03
C ASP A 209 -19.31 -5.90 -26.95
N TRP A 210 -20.25 -6.74 -26.52
CA TRP A 210 -19.99 -7.81 -25.56
C TRP A 210 -19.08 -8.91 -26.10
N GLN A 211 -18.94 -9.05 -27.42
CA GLN A 211 -18.03 -10.03 -27.99
C GLN A 211 -16.59 -9.55 -27.83
N ALA A 212 -16.32 -8.26 -28.07
CA ALA A 212 -15.05 -7.62 -27.82
C ALA A 212 -14.65 -7.70 -26.34
N VAL A 213 -15.60 -7.52 -25.41
CA VAL A 213 -15.33 -7.72 -23.97
C VAL A 213 -14.85 -9.14 -23.68
N LYS A 214 -15.55 -10.18 -24.18
CA LYS A 214 -15.15 -11.58 -23.97
C LYS A 214 -13.83 -11.95 -24.63
N THR A 215 -13.50 -11.31 -25.75
CA THR A 215 -12.21 -11.50 -26.44
C THR A 215 -11.07 -10.82 -25.69
N GLN A 216 -11.30 -9.64 -25.10
CA GLN A 216 -10.29 -8.88 -24.36
C GLN A 216 -10.13 -9.33 -22.89
N ARG A 217 -11.16 -9.95 -22.30
CA ARG A 217 -11.22 -10.36 -20.89
C ARG A 217 -11.87 -11.74 -20.78
N ALA A 218 -11.11 -12.72 -20.29
CA ALA A 218 -11.53 -14.12 -20.27
C ALA A 218 -12.54 -14.43 -19.15
N THR A 219 -12.46 -13.72 -18.03
CA THR A 219 -13.35 -13.90 -16.89
C THR A 219 -14.03 -12.60 -16.48
N TRP A 220 -15.17 -12.71 -15.78
CA TRP A 220 -15.81 -11.55 -15.17
C TRP A 220 -14.91 -10.85 -14.16
N LEU A 221 -14.05 -11.63 -13.50
CA LEU A 221 -13.03 -11.12 -12.62
C LEU A 221 -12.01 -10.27 -13.40
N ASP A 222 -11.60 -10.64 -14.61
CA ASP A 222 -10.70 -9.82 -15.44
C ASP A 222 -11.35 -8.49 -15.85
N VAL A 223 -12.67 -8.48 -16.10
CA VAL A 223 -13.41 -7.23 -16.29
C VAL A 223 -13.36 -6.40 -15.01
N TYR A 224 -13.58 -6.98 -13.84
CA TYR A 224 -13.49 -6.22 -12.59
C TYR A 224 -12.06 -5.72 -12.30
N ARG A 225 -11.02 -6.50 -12.62
CA ARG A 225 -9.62 -6.24 -12.21
C ARG A 225 -8.85 -5.28 -13.09
N THR A 226 -9.25 -5.08 -14.34
CA THR A 226 -8.43 -4.36 -15.32
C THR A 226 -9.26 -3.31 -16.07
N PRO A 227 -8.99 -2.02 -15.85
CA PRO A 227 -9.68 -0.93 -16.54
C PRO A 227 -9.64 -1.10 -18.07
N PHE A 228 -10.74 -0.77 -18.74
CA PHE A 228 -10.74 -0.60 -20.20
C PHE A 228 -10.05 0.71 -20.55
N ALA A 229 -9.20 0.71 -21.58
CA ALA A 229 -8.58 1.92 -22.08
C ALA A 229 -9.66 2.87 -22.61
N VAL A 230 -9.59 4.13 -22.19
CA VAL A 230 -10.44 5.20 -22.76
C VAL A 230 -9.78 5.60 -24.08
N GLY A 231 -10.48 5.40 -25.20
CA GLY A 231 -10.07 5.88 -26.51
C GLY A 231 -10.19 7.39 -26.63
#